data_AF-E6QJ11-F1
#
_entry.id   AF-E6QJ11-F1
#
_cell.length_a   1.000
_cell.length_b   1.000
_cell.length_c   1.000
_cell.angle_alpha   90.00
_cell.angle_beta   90.00
_cell.angle_gamma   90.00
#
_symmetry.space_group_name_H-M   'P 1'
#
loop_
_entity.id
_entity.type
_entity.pdbx_description
1 polymer ?
#
loop_
_entity_poly.entity_id
_entity_poly.type
_entity_poly.pdbx_seq_one_letter_code
_entity_poly.pdbx_strand_id
1 'polypeptide(L)'
;MYYDRGELSAYFSPGYAAGEVLGGPFGVNQAPPFVNSQLCPQSSITEYYNGYIPTCDPNVANLAYPWGKTLGPAPSGNASDINQFLPNAYQVMNGAIPFSMGVYDRKNTLPYSMDYTLDVQWQPRGDLAIEIGYVGNLDRHQVIPLPFNQPNIATPGNPIRGQNYTYGYTVVQPNFTPINLPDGTPFLSTYEGGNNDLRVPYMGYSAEAEDYKTVGIGAYNALQVHIDKLMSHGFETSISYTFSRATDDQSAMGLFYNGDNPNNVQSGYGLSDFDRTHVLNFSYAYNLPNFYTWDTLKGKLTNGWSLNGITVLQSGQPFSVIDYSGAVGSIFYSVFDGITNPIVPLAPGCTAKSATTGASGAFGNPALKSSCFTVPLLHPGDLNGAIPAGDVYETNFLVSGERNIFRQAPQRRADISLAKLTSFGDHGSLRYTFDVFNLTNTTSFDITGNNVTQNAFYNNFPVAGTPALPTNNCTSNPSGQNNGFYTCPAGLGITLHTIGSPRQIQMSLHYDF
;
A
#
# COMPACT_ATOMS: atom_id res chain seq x y z
N MET A 1 20.74 -21.11 5.96
CA MET A 1 21.50 -21.58 7.13
C MET A 1 22.47 -20.48 7.52
N TYR A 2 22.12 -19.68 8.52
CA TYR A 2 23.06 -18.77 9.17
C TYR A 2 22.98 -19.02 10.67
N TYR A 3 24.15 -19.23 11.26
CA TYR A 3 24.38 -19.76 12.60
C TYR A 3 24.36 -18.59 13.60
N ASP A 4 23.45 -18.65 14.56
CA ASP A 4 23.28 -17.68 15.64
C ASP A 4 24.51 -17.69 16.57
N ARG A 5 25.17 -16.54 16.71
CA ARG A 5 26.32 -16.31 17.60
C ARG A 5 25.96 -15.44 18.82
N GLY A 6 24.70 -15.29 19.18
CA GLY A 6 24.31 -14.57 20.40
C GLY A 6 24.59 -13.07 20.34
N GLU A 7 24.54 -12.48 19.15
CA GLU A 7 24.60 -11.01 18.98
C GLU A 7 23.18 -10.42 19.09
N LEU A 8 23.08 -9.31 19.81
CA LEU A 8 21.86 -8.59 20.21
C LEU A 8 20.75 -8.60 19.13
N SER A 9 19.55 -9.06 19.49
CA SER A 9 18.36 -9.14 18.63
C SER A 9 18.01 -7.87 17.87
N ALA A 10 18.53 -6.71 18.29
CA ALA A 10 18.35 -5.42 17.64
C ALA A 10 19.06 -5.28 16.27
N TYR A 11 20.10 -6.08 15.98
CA TYR A 11 20.79 -6.03 14.67
C TYR A 11 20.04 -6.79 13.56
N PHE A 12 19.06 -7.61 13.92
CA PHE A 12 18.27 -8.43 13.00
C PHE A 12 16.80 -8.00 12.90
N SER A 13 16.43 -6.87 13.50
CA SER A 13 15.06 -6.36 13.35
C SER A 13 14.85 -5.82 11.93
N PRO A 14 13.86 -6.33 11.19
CA PRO A 14 13.43 -5.71 9.94
C PRO A 14 12.89 -4.30 10.20
N GLY A 15 12.68 -3.55 9.12
CA GLY A 15 12.38 -2.12 9.20
C GLY A 15 10.95 -1.85 9.52
N TYR A 16 10.75 -0.99 10.49
CA TYR A 16 9.47 -0.44 10.88
C TYR A 16 9.14 0.79 9.99
N ALA A 17 7.89 0.96 9.58
CA ALA A 17 7.51 1.98 8.59
C ALA A 17 6.80 3.21 9.20
N ALA A 18 7.32 4.38 8.80
CA ALA A 18 6.69 5.71 8.63
C ALA A 18 5.60 6.19 9.61
N GLY A 19 5.99 7.06 10.54
CA GLY A 19 5.07 7.95 11.26
C GLY A 19 5.45 8.19 12.71
N GLU A 20 6.01 7.16 13.36
CA GLU A 20 6.16 7.16 14.83
C GLU A 20 7.57 6.85 15.34
N VAL A 21 8.43 6.19 14.55
CA VAL A 21 9.81 5.90 14.95
C VAL A 21 10.81 6.08 13.80
N LEU A 22 12.01 6.51 14.14
CA LEU A 22 13.11 6.91 13.27
C LEU A 22 13.84 5.75 12.53
N GLY A 23 13.41 4.49 12.63
CA GLY A 23 14.21 3.32 12.21
C GLY A 23 13.82 2.71 10.87
N GLY A 24 14.79 2.41 9.99
CA GLY A 24 14.60 1.67 8.73
C GLY A 24 15.10 0.21 8.78
N PRO A 25 15.00 -0.54 7.65
CA PRO A 25 15.11 -2.01 7.58
C PRO A 25 16.43 -2.70 7.88
N PHE A 26 17.40 -1.96 8.38
CA PHE A 26 18.70 -2.49 8.80
C PHE A 26 19.23 -1.78 10.05
N GLY A 27 18.36 -1.14 10.85
CA GLY A 27 18.80 -0.21 11.90
C GLY A 27 19.43 1.07 11.34
N VAL A 28 19.29 1.34 10.03
CA VAL A 28 19.71 2.59 9.40
C VAL A 28 18.47 3.46 9.22
N ASN A 29 18.40 4.52 10.01
CA ASN A 29 17.33 5.51 10.01
C ASN A 29 17.10 6.10 8.60
N GLN A 30 15.84 6.24 8.17
CA GLN A 30 15.48 6.94 6.93
C GLN A 30 15.43 8.48 7.06
N ALA A 31 15.78 9.02 8.23
CA ALA A 31 16.11 10.43 8.39
C ALA A 31 17.63 10.64 8.30
N PRO A 32 18.11 11.81 7.82
CA PRO A 32 19.54 12.15 7.84
C PRO A 32 20.15 11.81 9.21
N PRO A 33 21.36 11.23 9.25
CA PRO A 33 21.96 10.84 10.51
C PRO A 33 22.18 12.10 11.35
N PHE A 34 22.08 11.98 12.68
CA PHE A 34 22.48 12.98 13.71
C PHE A 34 21.42 13.84 14.39
N VAL A 35 20.11 13.67 14.22
CA VAL A 35 19.16 14.38 15.11
C VAL A 35 17.94 13.53 15.47
N ASN A 36 18.10 12.65 16.47
CA ASN A 36 16.97 12.39 17.35
C ASN A 36 16.72 13.69 18.12
N SER A 37 15.47 14.06 18.38
CA SER A 37 15.18 15.13 19.34
C SER A 37 15.90 14.79 20.65
N GLN A 38 16.68 15.74 21.17
CA GLN A 38 17.20 15.61 22.52
C GLN A 38 15.99 15.63 23.46
N LEU A 39 15.64 14.49 24.06
CA LEU A 39 14.68 14.43 25.16
C LEU A 39 15.37 14.97 26.42
N CYS A 40 15.36 16.28 26.56
CA CYS A 40 15.82 16.93 27.78
C CYS A 40 14.73 16.80 28.86
N PRO A 41 15.06 16.38 30.10
CA PRO A 41 14.22 16.70 31.24
C PRO A 41 13.84 18.19 31.18
N GLN A 42 12.58 18.54 31.40
CA GLN A 42 12.11 19.91 31.25
C GLN A 42 12.89 20.91 32.14
N SER A 43 13.47 20.41 33.23
CA SER A 43 14.38 21.13 34.14
C SER A 43 15.78 21.41 33.58
N SER A 44 16.19 20.78 32.50
CA SER A 44 17.53 20.90 31.88
C SER A 44 17.50 21.56 30.49
N ILE A 45 16.36 22.11 30.07
CA ILE A 45 16.23 22.92 28.86
C ILE A 45 16.73 24.32 29.18
N THR A 46 17.90 24.68 28.66
CA THR A 46 18.50 26.00 28.90
C THR A 46 18.21 26.99 27.79
N GLU A 47 18.08 26.53 26.54
CA GLU A 47 17.80 27.35 25.36
C GLU A 47 16.99 26.57 24.31
N TYR A 48 16.48 27.29 23.30
CA TYR A 48 15.84 26.71 22.12
C TYR A 48 16.59 27.13 20.86
N TYR A 49 17.14 26.16 20.13
CA TYR A 49 17.71 26.41 18.81
C TYR A 49 16.61 26.77 17.81
N ASN A 50 16.81 27.88 17.06
CA ASN A 50 15.82 28.54 16.21
C ASN A 50 14.49 28.90 16.90
N GLY A 51 14.41 28.87 18.24
CA GLY A 51 13.21 29.20 18.99
C GLY A 51 12.19 28.07 19.17
N TYR A 52 12.47 26.86 18.67
CA TYR A 52 11.53 25.72 18.77
C TYR A 52 12.18 24.36 19.03
N ILE A 53 13.51 24.21 18.89
CA ILE A 53 14.20 22.94 19.18
C ILE A 53 14.86 23.03 20.57
N PRO A 54 14.39 22.29 21.59
CA PRO A 54 15.00 22.32 22.92
C PRO A 54 16.44 21.78 22.85
N THR A 55 17.40 22.53 23.38
CA THR A 55 18.80 22.09 23.52
C THR A 55 19.08 21.81 24.99
N CYS A 56 19.64 20.64 25.29
CA CYS A 56 20.02 20.30 26.66
C CYS A 56 21.26 21.10 27.07
N ASP A 57 21.45 21.28 28.38
CA ASP A 57 22.72 21.79 28.93
C ASP A 57 23.92 21.01 28.30
N PRO A 58 24.85 21.67 27.60
CA PRO A 58 25.99 21.03 26.93
C PRO A 58 26.92 20.26 27.89
N ASN A 59 26.76 20.45 29.20
CA ASN A 59 27.46 19.68 30.23
C ASN A 59 26.88 18.29 30.48
N VAL A 60 25.62 18.03 30.10
CA VAL A 60 24.91 16.76 30.32
C VAL A 60 25.05 15.83 29.11
N ALA A 61 24.77 16.31 27.89
CA ALA A 61 24.96 15.56 26.64
C ALA A 61 25.23 16.52 25.46
N ASN A 62 26.16 16.18 24.56
CA ASN A 62 26.50 16.98 23.37
C ASN A 62 26.93 16.08 22.20
N LEU A 63 27.24 16.64 21.02
CA LEU A 63 27.62 15.84 19.85
C LEU A 63 28.87 14.96 20.06
N ALA A 64 29.79 15.35 20.95
CA ALA A 64 30.95 14.52 21.31
C ALA A 64 30.60 13.45 22.37
N TYR A 65 29.53 13.66 23.14
CA TYR A 65 29.04 12.78 24.20
C TYR A 65 27.51 12.67 24.15
N PRO A 66 26.94 12.01 23.12
CA PRO A 66 25.49 12.05 22.87
C PRO A 66 24.66 11.38 23.97
N TRP A 67 25.30 10.52 24.79
CA TRP A 67 24.71 9.87 25.97
C TRP A 67 25.36 10.34 27.29
N GLY A 68 26.03 11.50 27.26
CA GLY A 68 26.74 12.08 28.37
C GLY A 68 28.19 11.63 28.53
N LYS A 69 28.93 12.34 29.40
CA LYS A 69 30.39 12.15 29.59
C LYS A 69 30.75 10.84 30.29
N THR A 70 29.80 10.24 30.98
CA THR A 70 29.97 8.98 31.71
C THR A 70 29.07 7.94 31.06
N LEU A 71 29.68 6.86 30.55
CA LEU A 71 28.91 5.72 30.03
C LEU A 71 28.15 5.05 31.18
N GLY A 72 26.91 4.65 30.91
CA GLY A 72 26.15 3.78 31.82
C GLY A 72 26.84 2.41 32.00
N PRO A 73 26.41 1.62 32.98
CA PRO A 73 26.90 0.25 33.14
C PRO A 73 26.70 -0.53 31.83
N ALA A 74 27.66 -1.41 31.51
CA ALA A 74 27.52 -2.30 30.36
C ALA A 74 26.26 -3.16 30.51
N PRO A 75 25.55 -3.47 29.42
CA PRO A 75 24.45 -4.42 29.45
C PRO A 75 24.91 -5.74 30.07
N SER A 76 24.06 -6.38 30.87
CA SER A 76 24.38 -7.65 31.53
C SER A 76 24.55 -8.82 30.55
N GLY A 77 24.13 -8.65 29.29
CA GLY A 77 23.99 -9.72 28.31
C GLY A 77 22.71 -10.54 28.45
N ASN A 78 21.89 -10.30 29.48
CA ASN A 78 20.60 -10.95 29.64
C ASN A 78 19.50 -10.16 28.92
N ALA A 79 18.87 -10.76 27.91
CA ALA A 79 17.80 -10.13 27.14
C ALA A 79 16.60 -9.70 28.00
N SER A 80 16.33 -10.37 29.14
CA SER A 80 15.21 -9.99 30.02
C SER A 80 15.37 -8.63 30.68
N ASP A 81 16.59 -8.10 30.73
CA ASP A 81 16.88 -6.81 31.36
C ASP A 81 16.26 -5.64 30.60
N ILE A 82 15.84 -5.85 29.33
CA ILE A 82 15.08 -4.87 28.58
C ILE A 82 13.81 -4.43 29.32
N ASN A 83 13.18 -5.34 30.07
CA ASN A 83 11.97 -5.05 30.86
C ASN A 83 12.18 -3.96 31.92
N GLN A 84 13.43 -3.71 32.35
CA GLN A 84 13.75 -2.66 33.31
C GLN A 84 13.70 -1.26 32.68
N PHE A 85 13.77 -1.18 31.35
CA PHE A 85 13.79 0.05 30.57
C PHE A 85 12.47 0.34 29.86
N LEU A 86 11.55 -0.63 29.82
CA LEU A 86 10.22 -0.44 29.25
C LEU A 86 9.33 0.36 30.22
N PRO A 87 8.51 1.30 29.72
CA PRO A 87 7.61 2.05 30.57
C PRO A 87 6.52 1.14 31.15
N ASN A 88 6.32 1.25 32.47
CA ASN A 88 5.20 0.59 33.15
C ASN A 88 3.89 1.37 32.93
N ALA A 89 2.76 0.79 33.37
CA ALA A 89 1.43 1.39 33.19
C ALA A 89 1.31 2.81 33.73
N TYR A 90 1.92 3.10 34.89
CA TYR A 90 1.90 4.46 35.46
C TYR A 90 2.66 5.44 34.57
N GLN A 91 3.84 5.04 34.05
CA GLN A 91 4.61 5.88 33.13
C GLN A 91 3.85 6.11 31.81
N VAL A 92 3.22 5.08 31.25
CA VAL A 92 2.38 5.17 30.04
C VAL A 92 1.20 6.13 30.25
N MET A 93 0.49 6.03 31.38
CA MET A 93 -0.60 6.96 31.73
C MET A 93 -0.13 8.42 31.84
N ASN A 94 1.17 8.65 32.02
CA ASN A 94 1.79 9.98 32.08
C ASN A 94 2.57 10.33 30.79
N GLY A 95 2.25 9.67 29.67
CA GLY A 95 2.78 10.01 28.34
C GLY A 95 4.15 9.42 28.02
N ALA A 96 4.61 8.39 28.74
CA ALA A 96 5.80 7.67 28.33
C ALA A 96 5.59 6.98 26.98
N ILE A 97 6.60 7.09 26.11
CA ILE A 97 6.57 6.55 24.75
C ILE A 97 6.90 5.06 24.81
N PRO A 98 6.06 4.18 24.24
CA PRO A 98 6.37 2.76 24.12
C PRO A 98 7.56 2.49 23.20
N PHE A 99 8.17 1.32 23.37
CA PHE A 99 9.27 0.86 22.53
C PHE A 99 8.73 0.07 21.33
N SER A 100 8.98 0.52 20.11
CA SER A 100 8.64 -0.23 18.89
C SER A 100 9.79 -1.11 18.43
N MET A 101 9.47 -2.31 17.95
CA MET A 101 10.44 -3.25 17.39
C MET A 101 9.77 -4.21 16.39
N GLY A 102 10.57 -4.74 15.47
CA GLY A 102 10.22 -5.90 14.65
C GLY A 102 10.98 -7.14 15.11
N VAL A 103 10.30 -8.29 15.21
CA VAL A 103 10.90 -9.58 15.54
C VAL A 103 10.54 -10.64 14.49
N TYR A 104 11.33 -11.70 14.39
CA TYR A 104 10.98 -12.88 13.59
C TYR A 104 10.47 -14.00 14.50
N ASP A 105 9.34 -14.61 14.14
CA ASP A 105 8.85 -15.79 14.86
C ASP A 105 9.84 -16.94 14.70
N ARG A 106 10.32 -17.48 15.82
CA ARG A 106 11.22 -18.63 15.86
C ARG A 106 10.58 -19.91 15.33
N LYS A 107 9.25 -19.95 15.23
CA LYS A 107 8.48 -21.06 14.65
C LYS A 107 8.28 -20.93 13.14
N ASN A 108 8.82 -19.89 12.53
CA ASN A 108 8.71 -19.68 11.09
C ASN A 108 9.22 -20.89 10.30
N THR A 109 8.47 -21.22 9.26
CA THR A 109 8.79 -22.26 8.29
C THR A 109 9.25 -21.63 6.99
N LEU A 110 10.10 -22.31 6.23
CA LEU A 110 10.58 -21.75 4.96
C LEU A 110 9.41 -21.49 3.99
N PRO A 111 9.28 -20.26 3.45
CA PRO A 111 8.34 -19.98 2.38
C PRO A 111 8.63 -20.86 1.16
N TYR A 112 7.59 -21.31 0.47
CA TYR A 112 7.74 -22.07 -0.77
C TYR A 112 6.61 -21.80 -1.77
N SER A 113 6.92 -22.00 -3.04
CA SER A 113 5.96 -21.99 -4.15
C SER A 113 5.76 -23.40 -4.70
N MET A 114 4.55 -23.69 -5.18
CA MET A 114 4.22 -24.89 -5.93
C MET A 114 3.75 -24.47 -7.31
N ASP A 115 4.59 -24.69 -8.30
CA ASP A 115 4.35 -24.31 -9.70
C ASP A 115 3.90 -25.54 -10.50
N TYR A 116 2.87 -25.38 -11.32
CA TYR A 116 2.36 -26.43 -12.21
C TYR A 116 1.94 -25.83 -13.55
N THR A 117 2.27 -26.53 -14.63
CA THR A 117 1.86 -26.13 -15.99
C THR A 117 1.31 -27.32 -16.76
N LEU A 118 0.40 -27.03 -17.68
CA LEU A 118 -0.09 -27.96 -18.68
C LEU A 118 -0.17 -27.24 -20.02
N ASP A 119 0.65 -27.67 -20.97
CA ASP A 119 0.83 -26.98 -22.25
C ASP A 119 0.53 -27.91 -23.43
N VAL A 120 -0.19 -27.38 -24.42
CA VAL A 120 -0.47 -28.04 -25.69
C VAL A 120 0.06 -27.17 -26.81
N GLN A 121 1.01 -27.71 -27.57
CA GLN A 121 1.56 -27.07 -28.76
C GLN A 121 1.05 -27.76 -30.02
N TRP A 122 0.61 -26.96 -30.99
CA TRP A 122 0.08 -27.43 -32.26
C TRP A 122 0.62 -26.59 -33.41
N GLN A 123 1.21 -27.27 -34.39
CA GLN A 123 1.70 -26.66 -35.62
C GLN A 123 0.82 -27.09 -36.81
N PRO A 124 -0.31 -26.40 -37.09
CA PRO A 124 -1.20 -26.75 -38.20
C PRO A 124 -0.58 -26.59 -39.59
N ARG A 125 0.40 -25.69 -39.73
CA ARG A 125 1.07 -25.37 -40.99
C ARG A 125 2.56 -25.17 -40.73
N GLY A 126 3.38 -25.31 -41.77
CA GLY A 126 4.83 -25.11 -41.66
C GLY A 126 5.24 -23.69 -41.18
N ASP A 127 4.34 -22.70 -41.30
CA ASP A 127 4.56 -21.31 -40.93
C ASP A 127 3.72 -20.83 -39.72
N LEU A 128 2.99 -21.71 -39.03
CA LEU A 128 2.08 -21.33 -37.94
C LEU A 128 2.18 -22.31 -36.77
N ALA A 129 2.55 -21.80 -35.60
CA ALA A 129 2.53 -22.50 -34.32
C ALA A 129 1.52 -21.85 -33.37
N ILE A 130 0.80 -22.68 -32.62
CA ILE A 130 -0.17 -22.26 -31.61
C ILE A 130 0.15 -23.04 -30.34
N GLU A 131 0.26 -22.33 -29.23
CA GLU A 131 0.45 -22.89 -27.91
C GLU A 131 -0.68 -22.42 -26.99
N ILE A 132 -1.22 -23.36 -26.23
CA ILE A 132 -2.23 -23.10 -25.20
C ILE A 132 -1.73 -23.74 -23.91
N GLY A 133 -1.47 -22.91 -22.91
CA GLY A 133 -0.95 -23.30 -21.62
C GLY A 133 -1.89 -22.92 -20.49
N TYR A 134 -2.03 -23.79 -19.49
CA TYR A 134 -2.53 -23.41 -18.18
C TYR A 134 -1.36 -23.40 -17.20
N VAL A 135 -1.11 -22.25 -16.59
CA VAL A 135 -0.05 -22.05 -15.60
C VAL A 135 -0.70 -21.74 -14.26
N GLY A 136 -0.27 -22.43 -13.22
CA GLY A 136 -0.65 -22.10 -11.86
C GLY A 136 0.53 -22.12 -10.91
N ASN A 137 0.42 -21.30 -9.89
CA ASN A 137 1.36 -21.15 -8.80
C ASN A 137 0.57 -21.03 -7.50
N LEU A 138 1.05 -21.71 -6.46
CA LEU A 138 0.51 -21.64 -5.11
C LEU A 138 1.63 -21.36 -4.12
N ASP A 139 1.52 -20.22 -3.45
CA ASP A 139 2.50 -19.80 -2.45
C ASP A 139 2.01 -20.15 -1.04
N ARG A 140 2.92 -20.68 -0.21
CA ARG A 140 2.66 -21.05 1.18
C ARG A 140 3.75 -20.52 2.09
N HIS A 141 3.36 -20.24 3.33
CA HIS A 141 4.25 -19.75 4.37
C HIS A 141 4.97 -18.46 4.00
N GLN A 142 4.29 -17.59 3.26
CA GLN A 142 4.82 -16.26 2.95
C GLN A 142 4.93 -15.45 4.25
N VAL A 143 5.97 -14.62 4.33
CA VAL A 143 6.24 -13.81 5.52
C VAL A 143 5.33 -12.59 5.51
N ILE A 144 4.57 -12.41 6.59
CA ILE A 144 3.72 -11.25 6.84
C ILE A 144 4.14 -10.63 8.17
N PRO A 145 4.47 -9.32 8.22
CA PRO A 145 4.66 -8.62 9.49
C PRO A 145 3.32 -8.41 10.16
N LEU A 146 3.11 -8.93 11.38
CA LEU A 146 1.85 -8.74 12.10
C LEU A 146 2.11 -8.11 13.47
N PRO A 147 1.31 -7.12 13.90
CA PRO A 147 1.42 -6.57 15.25
C PRO A 147 1.22 -7.66 16.29
N PHE A 148 2.25 -7.99 17.05
CA PHE A 148 2.11 -8.94 18.15
C PHE A 148 1.51 -8.29 19.40
N ASN A 149 1.48 -6.96 19.42
CA ASN A 149 1.13 -6.17 20.59
C ASN A 149 -0.16 -5.34 20.41
N GLN A 150 -0.99 -5.66 19.42
CA GLN A 150 -2.28 -5.00 19.22
C GLN A 150 -3.11 -4.98 20.53
N PRO A 151 -3.70 -3.84 20.91
CA PRO A 151 -4.52 -3.72 22.12
C PRO A 151 -5.68 -4.71 22.16
N ASN A 152 -5.88 -5.37 23.30
CA ASN A 152 -7.02 -6.24 23.51
C ASN A 152 -8.28 -5.44 23.89
N ILE A 153 -9.45 -6.08 23.77
CA ILE A 153 -10.72 -5.48 24.19
C ILE A 153 -10.89 -5.63 25.71
N ALA A 154 -10.88 -4.52 26.42
CA ALA A 154 -11.21 -4.45 27.84
C ALA A 154 -12.71 -4.19 28.04
N THR A 155 -13.32 -4.90 28.98
CA THR A 155 -14.74 -4.73 29.36
C THR A 155 -14.88 -4.66 30.88
N PRO A 156 -16.01 -4.17 31.42
CA PRO A 156 -16.22 -4.17 32.87
C PRO A 156 -16.21 -5.59 33.48
N GLY A 157 -16.56 -6.60 32.69
CA GLY A 157 -16.50 -8.01 33.09
C GLY A 157 -15.13 -8.66 32.93
N ASN A 158 -14.24 -8.07 32.13
CA ASN A 158 -12.87 -8.54 31.90
C ASN A 158 -11.91 -7.35 31.78
N PRO A 159 -11.58 -6.68 32.91
CA PRO A 159 -10.75 -5.50 32.88
C PRO A 159 -9.29 -5.84 32.59
N ILE A 160 -8.61 -4.97 31.84
CA ILE A 160 -7.19 -5.13 31.50
C ILE A 160 -6.41 -4.03 32.22
N ARG A 161 -5.61 -4.42 33.22
CA ARG A 161 -4.77 -3.49 34.01
C ARG A 161 -5.55 -2.29 34.58
N GLY A 162 -6.76 -2.56 35.06
CA GLY A 162 -7.66 -1.54 35.62
C GLY A 162 -8.46 -0.75 34.59
N GLN A 163 -8.29 -1.02 33.29
CA GLN A 163 -9.15 -0.48 32.24
C GLN A 163 -10.42 -1.32 32.13
N ASN A 164 -11.58 -0.71 32.37
CA ASN A 164 -12.90 -1.35 32.22
C ASN A 164 -13.51 -1.14 30.83
N TYR A 165 -12.94 -0.25 30.02
CA TYR A 165 -13.49 0.17 28.73
C TYR A 165 -12.40 0.21 27.66
N THR A 166 -12.80 0.17 26.40
CA THR A 166 -11.92 0.19 25.23
C THR A 166 -12.23 1.45 24.42
N TYR A 167 -11.23 2.30 24.21
CA TYR A 167 -11.33 3.49 23.39
C TYR A 167 -9.95 3.88 22.86
N GLY A 168 -9.91 4.30 21.59
CA GLY A 168 -8.73 4.89 20.95
C GLY A 168 -8.73 6.42 21.02
N TYR A 169 -9.90 7.02 21.21
CA TYR A 169 -10.07 8.47 21.29
C TYR A 169 -10.26 8.94 22.73
N THR A 170 -9.79 10.17 22.99
CA THR A 170 -10.05 10.84 24.27
C THR A 170 -11.23 11.79 24.10
N VAL A 171 -12.44 11.34 24.42
CA VAL A 171 -13.62 12.19 24.28
C VAL A 171 -13.55 13.35 25.28
N VAL A 172 -13.70 14.58 24.78
CA VAL A 172 -13.59 15.81 25.57
C VAL A 172 -14.87 16.62 25.55
N GLN A 173 -15.07 17.45 26.57
CA GLN A 173 -16.07 18.51 26.56
C GLN A 173 -15.62 19.66 25.63
N PRO A 174 -16.51 20.63 25.29
CA PRO A 174 -16.14 21.78 24.45
C PRO A 174 -14.99 22.65 24.97
N ASN A 175 -14.65 22.54 26.26
CA ASN A 175 -13.50 23.20 26.90
C ASN A 175 -12.22 22.34 26.88
N PHE A 176 -12.21 21.23 26.13
CA PHE A 176 -11.10 20.26 26.02
C PHE A 176 -10.75 19.50 27.31
N THR A 177 -11.64 19.47 28.32
CA THR A 177 -11.46 18.55 29.45
C THR A 177 -12.04 17.19 29.13
N PRO A 178 -11.32 16.07 29.39
CA PRO A 178 -11.85 14.71 29.19
C PRO A 178 -13.18 14.51 29.91
N ILE A 179 -14.13 13.85 29.27
CA ILE A 179 -15.35 13.41 29.96
C ILE A 179 -15.02 12.25 30.91
N ASN A 180 -15.92 11.96 31.85
CA ASN A 180 -15.79 10.80 32.71
C ASN A 180 -16.41 9.56 32.06
N LEU A 181 -15.72 8.45 32.19
CA LEU A 181 -16.21 7.10 31.94
C LEU A 181 -17.32 6.75 32.95
N PRO A 182 -18.14 5.72 32.67
CA PRO A 182 -19.22 5.33 33.57
C PRO A 182 -18.77 4.88 34.98
N ASP A 183 -17.49 4.54 35.15
CA ASP A 183 -16.89 4.22 36.46
C ASP A 183 -16.40 5.46 37.25
N GLY A 184 -16.59 6.66 36.69
CA GLY A 184 -16.23 7.93 37.30
C GLY A 184 -14.79 8.38 37.04
N THR A 185 -13.98 7.59 36.35
CA THR A 185 -12.62 7.97 35.95
C THR A 185 -12.64 8.80 34.65
N PRO A 186 -11.71 9.76 34.44
CA PRO A 186 -11.66 10.50 33.19
C PRO A 186 -11.13 9.62 32.04
N PHE A 187 -11.53 9.93 30.81
CA PHE A 187 -10.86 9.39 29.62
C PHE A 187 -9.34 9.66 29.68
N LEU A 188 -8.56 8.65 29.35
CA LEU A 188 -7.10 8.74 29.26
C LEU A 188 -6.67 9.13 27.84
N SER A 189 -5.48 9.73 27.75
CA SER A 189 -4.81 10.08 26.50
C SER A 189 -3.37 9.58 26.57
N THR A 190 -3.15 8.30 26.26
CA THR A 190 -1.81 7.73 26.16
C THR A 190 -1.13 8.12 24.83
N TYR A 191 0.12 7.69 24.61
CA TYR A 191 0.91 8.12 23.45
C TYR A 191 0.28 7.68 22.12
N GLU A 192 -0.14 6.41 22.02
CA GLU A 192 -0.81 5.82 20.86
C GLU A 192 -2.33 6.04 20.87
N GLY A 193 -2.81 6.97 21.70
CA GLY A 193 -4.21 7.40 21.77
C GLY A 193 -5.06 6.63 22.80
N GLY A 194 -5.99 7.37 23.41
CA GLY A 194 -6.99 6.81 24.32
C GLY A 194 -6.35 5.99 25.45
N ASN A 195 -6.75 4.73 25.56
CA ASN A 195 -6.13 3.76 26.46
C ASN A 195 -5.50 2.56 25.74
N ASN A 196 -5.14 2.71 24.46
CA ASN A 196 -4.55 1.68 23.61
C ASN A 196 -3.33 1.04 24.29
N ASP A 197 -2.36 1.86 24.69
CA ASP A 197 -1.09 1.46 25.30
C ASP A 197 -1.24 0.66 26.62
N LEU A 198 -2.40 0.75 27.29
CA LEU A 198 -2.67 0.05 28.55
C LEU A 198 -3.32 -1.32 28.33
N ARG A 199 -3.86 -1.56 27.13
CA ARG A 199 -4.57 -2.79 26.77
C ARG A 199 -3.74 -3.76 25.92
N VAL A 200 -2.52 -3.37 25.55
CA VAL A 200 -1.56 -4.21 24.82
C VAL A 200 -1.16 -5.48 25.59
N PRO A 201 -0.89 -6.62 24.94
CA PRO A 201 -0.39 -7.83 25.61
C PRO A 201 0.90 -7.62 26.42
N TYR A 202 1.87 -6.86 25.89
CA TYR A 202 3.19 -6.63 26.46
C TYR A 202 3.38 -5.12 26.76
N MET A 203 3.36 -4.78 28.05
CA MET A 203 3.48 -3.38 28.48
C MET A 203 4.80 -2.75 28.07
N GLY A 204 4.72 -1.50 27.62
CA GLY A 204 5.85 -0.67 27.27
C GLY A 204 6.46 -1.00 25.90
N TYR A 205 5.91 -1.97 25.18
CA TYR A 205 6.07 -2.07 23.73
C TYR A 205 4.93 -1.34 23.03
N SER A 206 5.21 -0.79 21.85
CA SER A 206 4.20 -0.17 20.98
C SER A 206 3.14 -1.18 20.55
N ALA A 207 1.90 -0.73 20.37
CA ALA A 207 0.81 -1.50 19.75
C ALA A 207 1.16 -2.00 18.34
N GLU A 208 2.05 -1.27 17.67
CA GLU A 208 2.51 -1.51 16.32
C GLU A 208 3.75 -2.41 16.24
N ALA A 209 4.26 -2.89 17.38
CA ALA A 209 5.42 -3.77 17.38
C ALA A 209 5.12 -5.08 16.62
N GLU A 210 5.98 -5.40 15.64
CA GLU A 210 5.71 -6.40 14.61
C GLU A 210 6.38 -7.74 14.89
N ASP A 211 5.70 -8.82 14.52
CA ASP A 211 6.21 -10.18 14.49
C ASP A 211 6.02 -10.75 13.08
N TYR A 212 7.14 -11.01 12.42
CA TYR A 212 7.21 -11.48 11.05
C TYR A 212 6.92 -12.97 11.04
N LYS A 213 5.73 -13.35 10.56
CA LYS A 213 5.20 -14.72 10.60
C LYS A 213 5.02 -15.30 9.21
N THR A 214 5.38 -16.57 9.05
CA THR A 214 5.21 -17.32 7.79
C THR A 214 3.80 -17.90 7.66
N VAL A 215 2.79 -17.02 7.65
CA VAL A 215 1.36 -17.37 7.62
C VAL A 215 0.69 -17.02 6.29
N GLY A 216 1.33 -16.20 5.45
CA GLY A 216 0.73 -15.71 4.22
C GLY A 216 0.56 -16.81 3.17
N ILE A 217 -0.52 -16.68 2.41
CA ILE A 217 -0.82 -17.52 1.26
C ILE A 217 -1.05 -16.68 0.00
N GLY A 218 -0.72 -17.29 -1.14
CA GLY A 218 -0.92 -16.70 -2.46
C GLY A 218 -1.30 -17.76 -3.49
N ALA A 219 -1.93 -17.31 -4.56
CA ALA A 219 -2.25 -18.15 -5.70
C ALA A 219 -2.27 -17.33 -6.99
N TYR A 220 -1.68 -17.88 -8.05
CA TYR A 220 -1.77 -17.37 -9.41
C TYR A 220 -2.29 -18.47 -10.33
N ASN A 221 -3.25 -18.13 -11.18
CA ASN A 221 -3.78 -19.04 -12.20
C ASN A 221 -3.94 -18.29 -13.51
N ALA A 222 -3.47 -18.87 -14.61
CA ALA A 222 -3.51 -18.24 -15.92
C ALA A 222 -3.78 -19.24 -17.05
N LEU A 223 -4.62 -18.83 -17.98
CA LEU A 223 -4.67 -19.37 -19.34
C LEU A 223 -3.77 -18.50 -20.20
N GLN A 224 -2.78 -19.11 -20.85
CA GLN A 224 -1.87 -18.47 -21.79
C GLN A 224 -2.11 -19.02 -23.18
N VAL A 225 -2.23 -18.13 -24.16
CA VAL A 225 -2.36 -18.48 -25.58
C VAL A 225 -1.27 -17.75 -26.32
N HIS A 226 -0.46 -18.48 -27.08
CA HIS A 226 0.58 -17.92 -27.92
C HIS A 226 0.38 -18.39 -29.37
N ILE A 227 0.49 -17.46 -30.31
CA ILE A 227 0.37 -17.74 -31.74
C ILE A 227 1.55 -17.09 -32.43
N ASP A 228 2.39 -17.91 -33.04
CA ASP A 228 3.49 -17.45 -33.87
C ASP A 228 3.23 -17.85 -35.32
N LYS A 229 3.23 -16.84 -36.20
CA LYS A 229 3.22 -17.04 -37.63
C LYS A 229 4.52 -16.51 -38.21
N LEU A 230 5.34 -17.41 -38.73
CA LEU A 230 6.57 -17.06 -39.44
C LEU A 230 6.29 -16.25 -40.71
N MET A 231 7.30 -15.50 -41.16
CA MET A 231 7.25 -14.73 -42.40
C MET A 231 6.88 -15.62 -43.58
N SER A 232 5.67 -15.41 -44.10
CA SER A 232 5.19 -16.05 -45.33
C SER A 232 4.25 -15.09 -46.05
N HIS A 233 4.37 -15.02 -47.38
CA HIS A 233 3.62 -14.07 -48.21
C HIS A 233 3.69 -12.61 -47.73
N GLY A 234 4.83 -12.22 -47.15
CA GLY A 234 5.08 -10.86 -46.66
C GLY A 234 4.52 -10.54 -45.29
N PHE A 235 3.93 -11.49 -44.56
CA PHE A 235 3.38 -11.25 -43.21
C PHE A 235 4.00 -12.17 -42.16
N GLU A 236 4.32 -11.61 -41.00
CA GLU A 236 4.77 -12.29 -39.80
C GLU A 236 4.04 -11.70 -38.59
N THR A 237 3.70 -12.53 -37.60
CA THR A 237 3.10 -12.04 -36.37
C THR A 237 3.37 -12.96 -35.18
N SER A 238 3.43 -12.35 -34.01
CA SER A 238 3.44 -13.04 -32.72
C SER A 238 2.36 -12.42 -31.83
N ILE A 239 1.45 -13.26 -31.33
CA ILE A 239 0.34 -12.87 -30.45
C ILE A 239 0.49 -13.64 -29.15
N SER A 240 0.53 -12.93 -28.03
CA SER A 240 0.48 -13.54 -26.68
C SER A 240 -0.70 -12.97 -25.92
N TYR A 241 -1.59 -13.83 -25.47
CA TYR A 241 -2.72 -13.47 -24.63
C TYR A 241 -2.66 -14.24 -23.32
N THR A 242 -2.75 -13.53 -22.20
CA THR A 242 -2.83 -14.10 -20.86
C THR A 242 -4.14 -13.67 -20.22
N PHE A 243 -4.96 -14.65 -19.84
CA PHE A 243 -6.10 -14.46 -18.95
C PHE A 243 -5.72 -15.01 -17.58
N SER A 244 -5.54 -14.13 -16.59
CA SER A 244 -5.00 -14.54 -15.29
C SER A 244 -5.78 -13.99 -14.10
N ARG A 245 -5.58 -14.63 -12.95
CA ARG A 245 -6.03 -14.19 -11.65
C ARG A 245 -4.95 -14.45 -10.61
N ALA A 246 -4.47 -13.40 -9.98
CA ALA A 246 -3.56 -13.40 -8.84
C ALA A 246 -4.34 -13.04 -7.57
N THR A 247 -4.16 -13.81 -6.50
CA THR A 247 -4.76 -13.56 -5.19
C THR A 247 -3.75 -13.79 -4.07
N ASP A 248 -3.81 -12.97 -3.03
CA ASP A 248 -2.97 -13.08 -1.84
C ASP A 248 -3.68 -12.46 -0.62
N ASP A 249 -3.17 -12.76 0.59
CA ASP A 249 -3.52 -12.03 1.81
C ASP A 249 -2.86 -10.63 1.86
N GLN A 250 -1.71 -10.51 1.19
CA GLN A 250 -0.87 -9.32 1.18
C GLN A 250 -0.03 -9.27 -0.11
N SER A 251 0.08 -8.09 -0.74
CA SER A 251 0.87 -7.88 -1.98
C SER A 251 2.07 -6.92 -1.84
N ALA A 252 2.27 -6.30 -0.66
CA ALA A 252 3.37 -5.36 -0.44
C ALA A 252 4.71 -6.08 -0.21
N MET A 253 5.82 -5.32 -0.21
CA MET A 253 7.19 -5.84 -0.02
C MET A 253 7.48 -6.44 1.37
N GLY A 254 6.46 -6.74 2.18
CA GLY A 254 6.63 -7.29 3.53
C GLY A 254 7.22 -6.33 4.55
N LEU A 255 7.15 -5.01 4.30
CA LEU A 255 7.61 -3.96 5.24
C LEU A 255 6.54 -3.52 6.25
N PHE A 256 5.28 -3.81 5.97
CA PHE A 256 4.10 -3.53 6.81
C PHE A 256 3.00 -4.49 6.38
N TYR A 257 1.99 -4.66 7.23
CA TYR A 257 0.82 -5.46 6.92
C TYR A 257 -0.10 -4.66 6.01
N ASN A 258 -0.24 -5.05 4.74
CA ASN A 258 -1.10 -4.32 3.80
C ASN A 258 -2.53 -4.89 3.70
N GLY A 259 -2.96 -5.60 4.75
CA GLY A 259 -4.35 -5.98 5.01
C GLY A 259 -5.00 -5.14 6.10
N ASP A 260 -6.29 -5.37 6.33
CA ASP A 260 -7.09 -4.54 7.25
C ASP A 260 -7.00 -5.01 8.70
N ASN A 261 -7.45 -6.24 9.00
CA ASN A 261 -7.43 -6.76 10.37
C ASN A 261 -6.25 -7.73 10.59
N PRO A 262 -5.20 -7.37 11.34
CA PRO A 262 -4.03 -8.22 11.53
C PRO A 262 -4.29 -9.46 12.41
N ASN A 263 -5.31 -9.43 13.28
CA ASN A 263 -5.75 -10.60 14.05
C ASN A 263 -6.48 -11.64 13.19
N ASN A 264 -6.88 -11.27 11.97
CA ASN A 264 -7.49 -12.17 11.00
C ASN A 264 -6.90 -11.92 9.61
N VAL A 265 -5.67 -12.37 9.38
CA VAL A 265 -4.93 -12.20 8.10
C VAL A 265 -5.78 -12.58 6.88
N GLN A 266 -6.57 -13.64 7.00
CA GLN A 266 -7.41 -14.17 5.93
C GLN A 266 -8.57 -13.24 5.55
N SER A 267 -8.91 -12.25 6.39
CA SER A 267 -9.89 -11.21 6.04
C SER A 267 -9.42 -10.35 4.85
N GLY A 268 -8.10 -10.26 4.66
CA GLY A 268 -7.43 -9.58 3.56
C GLY A 268 -7.27 -10.42 2.29
N TYR A 269 -7.61 -11.72 2.30
CA TYR A 269 -7.45 -12.56 1.11
C TYR A 269 -8.29 -12.03 -0.06
N GLY A 270 -7.62 -11.55 -1.10
CA GLY A 270 -8.24 -10.80 -2.19
C GLY A 270 -7.41 -10.87 -3.45
N LEU A 271 -7.75 -10.05 -4.44
CA LEU A 271 -6.91 -9.89 -5.63
C LEU A 271 -5.57 -9.27 -5.23
N SER A 272 -4.47 -9.70 -5.85
CA SER A 272 -3.15 -9.08 -5.63
C SER A 272 -3.09 -7.67 -6.22
N ASP A 273 -2.31 -6.75 -5.63
CA ASP A 273 -2.14 -5.36 -6.10
C ASP A 273 -1.58 -5.28 -7.54
N PHE A 274 -0.93 -6.35 -8.00
CA PHE A 274 -0.37 -6.50 -9.35
C PHE A 274 -1.23 -7.35 -10.29
N ASP A 275 -2.43 -7.78 -9.87
CA ASP A 275 -3.31 -8.59 -10.70
C ASP A 275 -3.72 -7.87 -12.00
N ARG A 276 -3.52 -8.56 -13.12
CA ARG A 276 -3.97 -8.13 -14.45
C ARG A 276 -4.81 -9.25 -15.05
N THR A 277 -6.12 -9.02 -15.18
CA THR A 277 -7.03 -10.06 -15.68
C THR A 277 -6.77 -10.44 -17.13
N HIS A 278 -6.57 -9.43 -17.99
CA HIS A 278 -6.27 -9.63 -19.40
C HIS A 278 -4.99 -8.89 -19.77
N VAL A 279 -4.07 -9.59 -20.43
CA VAL A 279 -2.87 -9.01 -21.04
C VAL A 279 -2.76 -9.54 -22.46
N LEU A 280 -2.76 -8.65 -23.45
CA LEU A 280 -2.55 -8.96 -24.85
C LEU A 280 -1.30 -8.22 -25.35
N ASN A 281 -0.35 -8.96 -25.89
CA ASN A 281 0.76 -8.45 -26.68
C ASN A 281 0.58 -8.92 -28.13
N PHE A 282 0.57 -7.99 -29.06
CA PHE A 282 0.41 -8.27 -30.48
C PHE A 282 1.50 -7.56 -31.27
N SER A 283 2.41 -8.34 -31.84
CA SER A 283 3.48 -7.86 -32.69
C SER A 283 3.28 -8.36 -34.11
N TYR A 284 3.54 -7.50 -35.09
CA TYR A 284 3.40 -7.85 -36.50
C TYR A 284 4.44 -7.14 -37.37
N ALA A 285 4.80 -7.80 -38.47
CA ALA A 285 5.61 -7.25 -39.55
C ALA A 285 4.93 -7.59 -40.89
N TYR A 286 4.72 -6.58 -41.72
CA TYR A 286 4.13 -6.72 -43.04
C TYR A 286 4.99 -6.06 -44.10
N ASN A 287 5.66 -6.87 -44.91
CA ASN A 287 6.39 -6.44 -46.10
C ASN A 287 5.40 -6.22 -47.24
N LEU A 288 5.32 -4.98 -47.72
CA LEU A 288 4.44 -4.66 -48.84
C LEU A 288 4.93 -5.39 -50.10
N PRO A 289 3.99 -5.83 -50.97
CA PRO A 289 4.35 -6.42 -52.26
C PRO A 289 5.19 -5.45 -53.10
N ASN A 290 6.13 -6.01 -53.87
CA ASN A 290 6.85 -5.25 -54.87
C ASN A 290 5.96 -5.03 -56.09
N PHE A 291 5.67 -3.77 -56.44
CA PHE A 291 4.75 -3.43 -57.54
C PHE A 291 5.47 -3.26 -58.89
N TYR A 292 6.78 -3.00 -58.88
CA TYR A 292 7.60 -2.76 -60.08
C TYR A 292 8.96 -3.46 -59.97
N THR A 293 9.73 -3.49 -61.06
CA THR A 293 11.12 -4.00 -61.03
C THR A 293 12.06 -3.01 -60.32
N TRP A 294 13.00 -3.53 -59.54
CA TRP A 294 13.94 -2.75 -58.71
C TRP A 294 14.86 -1.82 -59.51
N ASP A 295 15.12 -2.14 -60.78
CA ASP A 295 16.01 -1.37 -61.66
C ASP A 295 15.39 -0.03 -62.10
N THR A 296 14.08 0.13 -61.93
CA THR A 296 13.38 1.36 -62.29
C THR A 296 13.33 2.34 -61.12
N LEU A 297 13.34 3.65 -61.43
CA LEU A 297 13.10 4.68 -60.42
C LEU A 297 11.76 4.47 -59.69
N LYS A 298 10.72 4.02 -60.43
CA LYS A 298 9.42 3.67 -59.86
C LYS A 298 9.53 2.54 -58.85
N GLY A 299 10.26 1.46 -59.16
CA GLY A 299 10.52 0.36 -58.24
C GLY A 299 11.28 0.80 -57.00
N LYS A 300 12.35 1.58 -57.16
CA LYS A 300 13.10 2.15 -56.01
C LYS A 300 12.21 2.96 -55.07
N LEU A 301 11.24 3.71 -55.59
CA LEU A 301 10.30 4.50 -54.79
C LEU A 301 9.16 3.68 -54.16
N THR A 302 8.64 2.66 -54.86
CA THR A 302 7.41 1.95 -54.46
C THR A 302 7.64 0.60 -53.78
N ASN A 303 8.81 -0.02 -53.95
CA ASN A 303 9.15 -1.30 -53.33
C ASN A 303 9.89 -1.10 -51.98
N GLY A 304 10.07 -2.21 -51.24
CA GLY A 304 10.88 -2.25 -50.02
C GLY A 304 10.26 -1.59 -48.79
N TRP A 305 8.95 -1.32 -48.84
CA TRP A 305 8.21 -0.83 -47.68
C TRP A 305 7.84 -1.99 -46.76
N SER A 306 7.98 -1.77 -45.45
CA SER A 306 7.53 -2.68 -44.40
C SER A 306 6.80 -1.89 -43.33
N LEU A 307 5.71 -2.47 -42.82
CA LEU A 307 4.95 -1.95 -41.71
C LEU A 307 5.16 -2.88 -40.51
N ASN A 308 5.73 -2.35 -39.44
CA ASN A 308 5.99 -3.10 -38.22
C ASN A 308 5.21 -2.46 -37.08
N GLY A 309 4.71 -3.24 -36.13
CA GLY A 309 4.01 -2.67 -34.99
C GLY A 309 3.94 -3.61 -33.81
N ILE A 310 3.72 -3.00 -32.65
CA ILE A 310 3.43 -3.69 -31.39
C ILE A 310 2.26 -3.03 -30.70
N THR A 311 1.35 -3.83 -30.18
CA THR A 311 0.20 -3.37 -29.39
C THR A 311 0.18 -4.13 -28.07
N VAL A 312 0.06 -3.40 -26.97
CA VAL A 312 -0.08 -3.90 -25.61
C VAL A 312 -1.40 -3.42 -25.05
N LEU A 313 -2.29 -4.35 -24.68
CA LEU A 313 -3.57 -4.06 -24.02
C LEU A 313 -3.61 -4.80 -22.69
N GLN A 314 -3.87 -4.08 -21.60
CA GLN A 314 -3.85 -4.65 -20.25
C GLN A 314 -5.03 -4.14 -19.41
N SER A 315 -5.72 -5.03 -18.71
CA SER A 315 -6.70 -4.66 -17.68
C SER A 315 -6.04 -3.82 -16.59
N GLY A 316 -6.76 -2.93 -15.90
CA GLY A 316 -6.20 -2.16 -14.78
C GLY A 316 -5.83 -2.99 -13.55
N GLN A 317 -4.84 -2.53 -12.79
CA GLN A 317 -4.52 -3.06 -11.45
C GLN A 317 -5.67 -2.85 -10.49
N PRO A 318 -5.92 -3.80 -9.57
CA PRO A 318 -6.89 -3.58 -8.53
C PRO A 318 -6.33 -2.67 -7.43
N PHE A 319 -7.23 -2.06 -6.65
CA PHE A 319 -6.87 -1.23 -5.51
C PHE A 319 -7.97 -1.23 -4.44
N SER A 320 -7.58 -0.91 -3.21
CA SER A 320 -8.46 -0.72 -2.05
C SER A 320 -8.57 0.77 -1.73
N VAL A 321 -9.67 1.19 -1.10
CA VAL A 321 -9.76 2.53 -0.48
C VAL A 321 -9.33 2.39 0.98
N ILE A 322 -8.40 3.22 1.41
CA ILE A 322 -7.75 3.13 2.73
C ILE A 322 -7.77 4.47 3.47
N ASP A 323 -7.81 4.43 4.80
CA ASP A 323 -7.85 5.63 5.65
C ASP A 323 -6.98 5.47 6.90
N TYR A 324 -5.83 6.16 6.91
CA TYR A 324 -4.87 6.15 8.03
C TYR A 324 -5.18 7.17 9.12
N SER A 325 -6.30 7.89 9.01
CA SER A 325 -6.65 8.97 9.95
C SER A 325 -7.35 8.45 11.21
N GLY A 326 -7.46 7.14 11.41
CA GLY A 326 -8.18 6.53 12.52
C GLY A 326 -9.69 6.38 12.29
N ALA A 327 -10.15 6.57 11.05
CA ALA A 327 -11.55 6.34 10.70
C ALA A 327 -11.93 4.85 10.64
N VAL A 328 -10.94 3.97 10.67
CA VAL A 328 -11.05 2.52 10.72
C VAL A 328 -10.06 2.03 11.79
N GLY A 329 -10.47 1.08 12.62
CA GLY A 329 -9.58 0.47 13.62
C GLY A 329 -9.18 1.36 14.82
N SER A 330 -9.90 2.46 15.10
CA SER A 330 -9.49 3.42 16.15
C SER A 330 -9.29 2.78 17.53
N ILE A 331 -10.09 1.78 17.92
CA ILE A 331 -9.96 1.10 19.22
C ILE A 331 -8.63 0.35 19.42
N PHE A 332 -7.85 0.19 18.35
CA PHE A 332 -6.56 -0.48 18.36
C PHE A 332 -5.40 0.50 18.14
N TYR A 333 -5.58 1.47 17.25
CA TYR A 333 -4.48 2.34 16.79
C TYR A 333 -4.80 3.82 16.86
N SER A 334 -6.02 4.22 17.23
CA SER A 334 -6.42 5.64 17.22
C SER A 334 -6.11 6.27 15.86
N VAL A 335 -5.31 7.34 15.80
CA VAL A 335 -4.78 7.96 14.58
C VAL A 335 -3.32 7.57 14.26
N PHE A 336 -2.82 6.59 14.99
CA PHE A 336 -1.44 6.09 15.06
C PHE A 336 -1.35 4.69 14.43
N ASP A 337 -1.91 4.55 13.23
CA ASP A 337 -1.86 3.31 12.43
C ASP A 337 -0.90 3.49 11.26
N GLY A 338 0.35 3.07 11.45
CA GLY A 338 1.42 3.03 10.45
C GLY A 338 1.72 1.63 9.91
N ILE A 339 1.09 0.59 10.48
CA ILE A 339 1.45 -0.80 10.17
C ILE A 339 0.38 -1.60 9.44
N THR A 340 -0.88 -1.15 9.40
CA THR A 340 -1.96 -1.82 8.66
C THR A 340 -2.38 -1.06 7.41
N ASN A 341 -3.21 -1.66 6.54
CA ASN A 341 -3.95 -0.93 5.52
C ASN A 341 -5.43 -0.86 5.95
N PRO A 342 -5.82 0.13 6.76
CA PRO A 342 -7.19 0.29 7.22
C PRO A 342 -8.14 0.50 6.04
N ILE A 343 -8.91 -0.53 5.66
CA ILE A 343 -9.76 -0.50 4.48
C ILE A 343 -11.06 0.22 4.84
N VAL A 344 -11.46 1.18 4.00
CA VAL A 344 -12.71 1.92 4.17
C VAL A 344 -13.90 1.08 3.68
N PRO A 345 -14.89 0.77 4.55
CA PRO A 345 -16.05 0.00 4.16
C PRO A 345 -16.91 0.65 3.08
N LEU A 346 -17.54 -0.20 2.27
CA LEU A 346 -18.73 0.17 1.53
C LEU A 346 -19.91 0.44 2.46
N ALA A 347 -20.64 1.52 2.19
CA ALA A 347 -21.89 1.83 2.86
C ALA A 347 -22.96 0.74 2.59
N PRO A 348 -23.89 0.48 3.53
CA PRO A 348 -24.96 -0.49 3.32
C PRO A 348 -25.73 -0.26 2.02
N GLY A 349 -25.86 -1.32 1.21
CA GLY A 349 -26.52 -1.27 -0.10
C GLY A 349 -25.62 -0.85 -1.27
N CYS A 350 -24.37 -0.46 -1.02
CA CYS A 350 -23.37 -0.31 -2.06
C CYS A 350 -22.63 -1.63 -2.35
N THR A 351 -22.16 -1.74 -3.58
CA THR A 351 -21.30 -2.81 -4.09
C THR A 351 -20.14 -2.14 -4.81
N ALA A 352 -19.04 -2.85 -5.04
CA ALA A 352 -17.92 -2.34 -5.84
C ALA A 352 -18.40 -1.75 -7.18
N LYS A 353 -19.37 -2.41 -7.84
CA LYS A 353 -19.96 -1.93 -9.08
C LYS A 353 -20.78 -0.64 -8.91
N SER A 354 -21.67 -0.57 -7.92
CA SER A 354 -22.52 0.60 -7.72
C SER A 354 -21.76 1.81 -7.17
N ALA A 355 -20.62 1.58 -6.50
CA ALA A 355 -19.72 2.61 -5.99
C ALA A 355 -18.91 3.31 -7.10
N THR A 356 -18.76 2.69 -8.28
CA THR A 356 -18.13 3.35 -9.43
C THR A 356 -19.05 4.37 -10.10
N THR A 357 -18.46 5.44 -10.64
CA THR A 357 -19.16 6.45 -11.46
C THR A 357 -19.09 6.12 -12.96
N GLY A 358 -18.16 5.26 -13.37
CA GLY A 358 -17.81 5.02 -14.77
C GLY A 358 -16.79 6.02 -15.33
N ALA A 359 -16.42 7.05 -14.58
CA ALA A 359 -15.34 7.96 -14.94
C ALA A 359 -13.97 7.35 -14.60
N SER A 360 -12.92 7.81 -15.27
CA SER A 360 -11.53 7.38 -15.01
C SER A 360 -10.88 8.10 -13.83
N GLY A 361 -11.57 9.02 -13.15
CA GLY A 361 -10.97 9.90 -12.14
C GLY A 361 -10.19 11.07 -12.71
N ALA A 362 -9.88 11.05 -14.01
CA ALA A 362 -9.17 12.11 -14.68
C ALA A 362 -10.08 13.32 -14.97
N PHE A 363 -9.46 14.49 -15.15
CA PHE A 363 -10.14 15.74 -15.56
C PHE A 363 -11.22 16.23 -14.58
N GLY A 364 -11.12 15.86 -13.30
CA GLY A 364 -11.97 16.39 -12.22
C GLY A 364 -13.26 15.60 -11.95
N ASN A 365 -13.56 14.55 -12.72
CA ASN A 365 -14.69 13.67 -12.44
C ASN A 365 -14.22 12.44 -11.65
N PRO A 366 -14.61 12.25 -10.37
CA PRO A 366 -14.13 11.15 -9.56
C PRO A 366 -14.61 9.79 -10.09
N ALA A 367 -13.75 8.77 -10.02
CA ALA A 367 -14.06 7.40 -10.41
C ALA A 367 -15.01 6.68 -9.43
N LEU A 368 -15.09 7.17 -8.19
CA LEU A 368 -15.81 6.56 -7.09
C LEU A 368 -16.81 7.55 -6.46
N LYS A 369 -17.93 7.04 -5.98
CA LYS A 369 -18.97 7.81 -5.28
C LYS A 369 -18.67 7.83 -3.80
N SER A 370 -18.40 9.01 -3.23
CA SER A 370 -18.16 9.19 -1.79
C SER A 370 -19.31 8.69 -0.92
N SER A 371 -20.56 8.81 -1.39
CA SER A 371 -21.76 8.30 -0.70
C SER A 371 -21.81 6.78 -0.55
N CYS A 372 -20.93 6.03 -1.21
CA CYS A 372 -20.84 4.58 -1.09
C CYS A 372 -19.78 4.12 -0.09
N PHE A 373 -19.17 5.03 0.66
CA PHE A 373 -18.19 4.71 1.69
C PHE A 373 -18.68 5.18 3.06
N THR A 374 -18.37 4.42 4.10
CA THR A 374 -18.74 4.71 5.48
C THR A 374 -17.57 4.42 6.41
N VAL A 375 -17.74 4.70 7.70
CA VAL A 375 -16.85 4.22 8.77
C VAL A 375 -17.50 3.05 9.53
N PRO A 376 -16.73 2.05 9.98
CA PRO A 376 -17.21 0.91 10.76
C PRO A 376 -17.38 1.30 12.25
N LEU A 377 -18.32 2.20 12.50
CA LEU A 377 -18.61 2.72 13.84
C LEU A 377 -19.08 1.63 14.81
N LEU A 378 -18.62 1.78 16.06
CA LEU A 378 -19.11 1.08 17.22
C LEU A 378 -20.03 1.99 18.03
N HIS A 379 -21.02 1.40 18.68
CA HIS A 379 -21.98 2.09 19.53
C HIS A 379 -21.69 1.85 21.01
N PRO A 380 -22.06 2.78 21.91
CA PRO A 380 -22.04 2.54 23.34
C PRO A 380 -22.69 1.21 23.72
N GLY A 381 -21.99 0.38 24.48
CA GLY A 381 -22.46 -0.95 24.86
C GLY A 381 -22.00 -2.10 23.94
N ASP A 382 -21.44 -1.80 22.77
CA ASP A 382 -20.88 -2.82 21.87
C ASP A 382 -19.72 -3.58 22.52
N LEU A 383 -19.38 -4.74 21.94
CA LEU A 383 -18.31 -5.62 22.39
C LEU A 383 -18.46 -6.03 23.87
N ASN A 384 -19.69 -6.35 24.29
CA ASN A 384 -20.05 -6.69 25.67
C ASN A 384 -19.81 -5.55 26.67
N GLY A 385 -20.17 -4.32 26.29
CA GLY A 385 -20.00 -3.14 27.13
C GLY A 385 -18.59 -2.58 27.16
N ALA A 386 -17.73 -2.96 26.22
CA ALA A 386 -16.37 -2.40 26.09
C ALA A 386 -16.42 -0.90 25.76
N ILE A 387 -17.33 -0.51 24.88
CA ILE A 387 -17.48 0.86 24.43
C ILE A 387 -18.29 1.64 25.47
N PRO A 388 -17.70 2.65 26.12
CA PRO A 388 -18.32 3.32 27.25
C PRO A 388 -19.53 4.17 26.82
N ALA A 389 -20.47 4.38 27.76
CA ALA A 389 -21.54 5.34 27.53
C ALA A 389 -20.97 6.74 27.31
N GLY A 390 -21.46 7.44 26.28
CA GLY A 390 -20.99 8.77 25.89
C GLY A 390 -19.94 8.78 24.78
N ASP A 391 -19.44 7.61 24.36
CA ASP A 391 -18.51 7.48 23.25
C ASP A 391 -19.19 6.89 22.01
N VAL A 392 -19.30 7.70 20.97
CA VAL A 392 -19.94 7.35 19.70
C VAL A 392 -18.96 7.42 18.53
N TYR A 393 -17.66 7.58 18.80
CA TYR A 393 -16.66 7.88 17.78
C TYR A 393 -15.79 6.68 17.44
N GLU A 394 -15.81 5.65 18.28
CA GLU A 394 -14.95 4.48 18.09
C GLU A 394 -15.32 3.65 16.86
N THR A 395 -14.30 3.08 16.25
CA THR A 395 -14.39 2.30 15.01
C THR A 395 -13.60 1.00 15.14
N ASN A 396 -14.03 -0.01 14.39
CA ASN A 396 -13.35 -1.30 14.31
C ASN A 396 -12.68 -1.48 12.94
N PHE A 397 -11.97 -2.59 12.73
CA PHE A 397 -11.64 -3.06 11.39
C PHE A 397 -12.87 -3.66 10.70
N LEU A 398 -12.78 -3.87 9.40
CA LEU A 398 -13.73 -4.67 8.65
C LEU A 398 -13.61 -6.16 9.02
N VAL A 399 -14.73 -6.86 8.84
CA VAL A 399 -14.77 -8.30 9.09
C VAL A 399 -14.02 -9.07 7.99
N SER A 400 -14.27 -8.75 6.71
CA SER A 400 -13.56 -9.32 5.54
C SER A 400 -14.05 -8.77 4.20
N GLY A 401 -13.24 -8.91 3.14
CA GLY A 401 -13.75 -9.05 1.77
C GLY A 401 -13.78 -7.80 0.89
N GLU A 402 -13.20 -6.69 1.34
CA GLU A 402 -13.19 -5.42 0.59
C GLU A 402 -11.81 -4.98 0.10
N ARG A 403 -10.79 -5.83 0.27
CA ARG A 403 -9.47 -5.62 -0.33
C ARG A 403 -9.54 -5.77 -1.84
N ASN A 404 -9.05 -4.77 -2.56
CA ASN A 404 -8.78 -4.80 -3.99
C ASN A 404 -10.02 -5.06 -4.86
N ILE A 405 -11.14 -4.48 -4.44
CA ILE A 405 -12.44 -4.61 -5.12
C ILE A 405 -12.64 -3.60 -6.27
N PHE A 406 -11.82 -2.55 -6.35
CA PHE A 406 -11.82 -1.59 -7.46
C PHE A 406 -10.68 -1.84 -8.43
N ARG A 407 -10.76 -1.29 -9.64
CA ARG A 407 -9.69 -1.39 -10.65
C ARG A 407 -9.39 -0.05 -11.30
N GLN A 408 -8.10 0.17 -11.55
CA GLN A 408 -7.56 1.21 -12.41
C GLN A 408 -8.19 1.16 -13.81
N ALA A 409 -8.15 2.28 -14.53
CA ALA A 409 -8.49 2.28 -15.96
C ALA A 409 -7.58 1.30 -16.75
N PRO A 410 -8.11 0.60 -17.77
CA PRO A 410 -7.30 -0.26 -18.64
C PRO A 410 -6.18 0.53 -19.33
N GLN A 411 -5.03 -0.11 -19.51
CA GLN A 411 -3.88 0.47 -20.21
C GLN A 411 -3.83 -0.05 -21.63
N ARG A 412 -3.55 0.85 -22.57
CA ARG A 412 -3.44 0.52 -23.99
C ARG A 412 -2.33 1.33 -24.65
N ARG A 413 -1.47 0.65 -25.39
CA ARG A 413 -0.37 1.24 -26.14
C ARG A 413 -0.24 0.56 -27.48
N ALA A 414 -0.06 1.35 -28.53
CA ALA A 414 0.22 0.85 -29.88
C ALA A 414 1.34 1.70 -30.46
N ASP A 415 2.42 1.06 -30.86
CA ASP A 415 3.58 1.68 -31.48
C ASP A 415 3.74 1.08 -32.89
N ILE A 416 4.05 1.91 -33.88
CA ILE A 416 4.14 1.50 -35.29
C ILE A 416 5.36 2.11 -35.95
N SER A 417 5.97 1.37 -36.87
CA SER A 417 7.11 1.78 -37.68
C SER A 417 6.82 1.50 -39.13
N LEU A 418 6.85 2.55 -39.96
CA LEU A 418 6.88 2.41 -41.40
C LEU A 418 8.35 2.52 -41.84
N ALA A 419 8.91 1.41 -42.33
CA ALA A 419 10.29 1.37 -42.79
C ALA A 419 10.35 1.18 -44.30
N LYS A 420 11.32 1.80 -44.94
CA LYS A 420 11.64 1.62 -46.36
C LYS A 420 13.10 1.26 -46.52
N LEU A 421 13.37 0.15 -47.18
CA LEU A 421 14.71 -0.24 -47.60
C LEU A 421 14.83 -0.08 -49.12
N THR A 422 15.75 0.78 -49.55
CA THR A 422 16.07 0.99 -50.97
C THR A 422 17.48 0.50 -51.23
N SER A 423 17.63 -0.59 -51.98
CA SER A 423 18.94 -1.09 -52.41
C SER A 423 19.41 -0.36 -53.67
N PHE A 424 20.72 -0.07 -53.74
CA PHE A 424 21.40 0.45 -54.92
C PHE A 424 22.36 -0.58 -55.53
N GLY A 425 22.03 -1.88 -55.40
CA GLY A 425 22.91 -2.98 -55.82
C GLY A 425 24.11 -3.11 -54.87
N ASP A 426 25.28 -3.37 -55.44
CA ASP A 426 26.53 -3.59 -54.68
C ASP A 426 27.12 -2.30 -54.06
N HIS A 427 26.49 -1.15 -54.31
CA HIS A 427 26.97 0.15 -53.85
C HIS A 427 26.45 0.56 -52.47
N GLY A 428 25.49 -0.20 -51.91
CA GLY A 428 24.92 0.05 -50.60
C GLY A 428 23.39 0.09 -50.60
N SER A 429 22.82 0.41 -49.43
CA SER A 429 21.37 0.51 -49.23
C SER A 429 21.01 1.70 -48.35
N LEU A 430 19.85 2.29 -48.60
CA LEU A 430 19.27 3.37 -47.81
C LEU A 430 18.06 2.85 -47.05
N ARG A 431 18.12 2.93 -45.72
CA ARG A 431 17.04 2.61 -44.81
C ARG A 431 16.43 3.88 -44.26
N TYR A 432 15.14 4.07 -44.49
CA TYR A 432 14.32 5.11 -43.85
C TYR A 432 13.37 4.46 -42.84
N THR A 433 13.19 5.08 -41.67
CA THR A 433 12.12 4.71 -40.74
C THR A 433 11.29 5.93 -40.37
N PHE A 434 9.99 5.73 -40.24
CA PHE A 434 9.03 6.65 -39.63
C PHE A 434 8.35 5.90 -38.49
N ASP A 435 8.77 6.20 -37.27
CA ASP A 435 8.36 5.53 -36.05
C ASP A 435 7.38 6.42 -35.28
N VAL A 436 6.23 5.88 -34.91
CA VAL A 436 5.21 6.55 -34.10
C VAL A 436 4.96 5.72 -32.85
N PHE A 437 5.43 6.22 -31.72
CA PHE A 437 5.14 5.69 -30.40
C PHE A 437 3.86 6.33 -29.87
N ASN A 438 2.99 5.53 -29.25
CA ASN A 438 1.64 5.93 -28.85
C ASN A 438 0.82 6.46 -30.04
N LEU A 439 0.62 5.58 -31.02
CA LEU A 439 -0.10 5.83 -32.28
C LEU A 439 -1.49 6.44 -32.04
N THR A 440 -2.22 6.00 -31.02
CA THR A 440 -3.58 6.50 -30.75
C THR A 440 -3.61 7.78 -29.90
N ASN A 441 -2.44 8.27 -29.43
CA ASN A 441 -2.36 9.32 -28.41
C ASN A 441 -3.22 9.01 -27.19
N THR A 442 -3.29 7.73 -26.79
CA THR A 442 -4.03 7.35 -25.59
C THR A 442 -3.15 7.61 -24.38
N THR A 443 -3.71 8.31 -23.40
CA THR A 443 -3.15 8.42 -22.06
C THR A 443 -3.49 7.19 -21.23
N SER A 444 -2.51 6.59 -20.55
CA SER A 444 -2.78 5.62 -19.49
C SER A 444 -2.78 6.35 -18.14
N PHE A 445 -3.78 6.06 -17.31
CA PHE A 445 -3.98 6.72 -16.02
C PHE A 445 -3.47 5.83 -14.90
N ASP A 446 -2.88 6.42 -13.87
CA ASP A 446 -2.51 5.69 -12.67
C ASP A 446 -3.75 5.24 -11.87
N ILE A 447 -3.54 4.47 -10.81
CA ILE A 447 -4.58 4.23 -9.79
C ILE A 447 -5.11 5.59 -9.29
N THR A 448 -6.43 5.71 -9.23
CA THR A 448 -7.10 6.89 -8.71
C THR A 448 -6.78 7.06 -7.23
N GLY A 449 -6.70 8.29 -6.72
CA GLY A 449 -6.54 8.58 -5.29
C GLY A 449 -7.45 7.72 -4.42
N ASN A 450 -6.82 6.84 -3.65
CA ASN A 450 -7.48 5.80 -2.86
C ASN A 450 -7.07 5.82 -1.39
N ASN A 451 -6.10 6.66 -1.03
CA ASN A 451 -5.84 7.06 0.35
C ASN A 451 -6.72 8.28 0.66
N VAL A 452 -7.64 8.12 1.61
CA VAL A 452 -8.61 9.14 2.00
C VAL A 452 -8.38 9.57 3.44
N THR A 453 -9.00 10.69 3.81
CA THR A 453 -9.01 11.19 5.18
C THR A 453 -10.45 11.48 5.56
N GLN A 454 -10.96 10.74 6.55
CA GLN A 454 -12.28 10.91 7.13
C GLN A 454 -12.22 11.46 8.56
N ASN A 455 -11.12 11.28 9.30
CA ASN A 455 -10.86 12.03 10.53
C ASN A 455 -9.96 13.23 10.19
N ALA A 456 -10.56 14.41 10.09
CA ALA A 456 -9.83 15.60 9.70
C ALA A 456 -8.74 15.96 10.72
N PHE A 457 -7.53 16.25 10.22
CA PHE A 457 -6.37 16.62 11.03
C PHE A 457 -5.89 15.56 12.03
N TYR A 458 -6.27 14.28 11.85
CA TYR A 458 -5.86 13.20 12.75
C TYR A 458 -6.27 13.53 14.20
N ASN A 459 -7.52 13.93 14.40
CA ASN A 459 -7.99 14.43 15.69
C ASN A 459 -8.21 13.27 16.68
N ASN A 460 -7.43 13.26 17.77
CA ASN A 460 -7.57 12.30 18.87
C ASN A 460 -8.61 12.68 19.93
N PHE A 461 -9.17 13.89 19.84
CA PHE A 461 -9.98 14.52 20.87
C PHE A 461 -11.35 14.93 20.32
N PRO A 462 -12.24 13.96 19.99
CA PRO A 462 -13.60 14.27 19.60
C PRO A 462 -14.34 15.01 20.72
N VAL A 463 -15.09 16.05 20.35
CA VAL A 463 -15.89 16.83 21.29
C VAL A 463 -17.25 16.17 21.50
N ALA A 464 -17.56 15.79 22.73
CA ALA A 464 -18.80 15.16 23.14
C ALA A 464 -20.03 15.94 22.64
N GLY A 465 -20.99 15.21 22.08
CA GLY A 465 -22.22 15.77 21.50
C GLY A 465 -22.09 16.13 20.02
N THR A 466 -20.89 16.11 19.45
CA THR A 466 -20.70 16.16 17.99
C THR A 466 -21.23 14.87 17.36
N PRO A 467 -22.08 14.91 16.32
CA PRO A 467 -22.45 13.72 15.57
C PRO A 467 -21.22 12.95 15.07
N ALA A 468 -21.21 11.62 15.11
CA ALA A 468 -20.05 10.85 14.63
C ALA A 468 -19.91 10.93 13.09
N LEU A 469 -21.01 10.69 12.37
CA LEU A 469 -21.07 10.70 10.91
C LEU A 469 -21.44 12.07 10.33
N PRO A 470 -21.07 12.35 9.07
CA PRO A 470 -21.50 13.55 8.36
C PRO A 470 -23.02 13.51 8.07
N THR A 471 -23.72 14.61 8.35
CA THR A 471 -25.20 14.69 8.27
C THR A 471 -25.79 14.62 6.86
N ASN A 472 -24.97 14.76 5.81
CA ASN A 472 -25.42 14.78 4.41
C ASN A 472 -25.23 13.45 3.66
N ASN A 473 -24.80 12.37 4.34
CA ASN A 473 -24.50 11.06 3.74
C ASN A 473 -23.61 11.15 2.49
N CYS A 474 -22.76 12.18 2.41
CA CYS A 474 -21.89 12.46 1.27
C CYS A 474 -22.61 12.57 -0.09
N THR A 475 -23.91 12.92 -0.08
CA THR A 475 -24.75 13.02 -1.29
C THR A 475 -24.71 14.40 -1.97
N SER A 476 -24.30 15.44 -1.25
CA SER A 476 -24.17 16.79 -1.78
C SER A 476 -23.01 17.55 -1.12
N ASN A 477 -22.03 17.90 -1.95
CA ASN A 477 -20.86 18.73 -1.61
C ASN A 477 -19.80 18.06 -0.70
N PRO A 478 -18.71 17.48 -1.26
CA PRO A 478 -17.59 16.92 -0.47
C PRO A 478 -16.80 17.97 0.33
N SER A 479 -17.08 19.26 0.14
CA SER A 479 -16.49 20.39 0.90
C SER A 479 -17.53 21.23 1.65
N GLY A 480 -18.78 20.77 1.75
CA GLY A 480 -19.83 21.43 2.55
C GLY A 480 -19.59 21.23 4.05
N GLN A 481 -20.04 22.20 4.87
CA GLN A 481 -19.87 22.21 6.33
C GLN A 481 -20.03 20.82 6.94
N ASN A 482 -18.92 20.22 7.39
CA ASN A 482 -18.97 18.99 8.14
C ASN A 482 -19.44 19.31 9.55
N ASN A 483 -20.63 18.80 9.90
CA ASN A 483 -21.19 18.94 11.24
C ASN A 483 -20.90 17.72 12.12
N GLY A 484 -20.26 16.67 11.57
CA GLY A 484 -19.85 15.48 12.29
C GLY A 484 -18.35 15.48 12.63
N PHE A 485 -17.94 14.52 13.44
CA PHE A 485 -16.53 14.26 13.73
C PHE A 485 -15.83 13.70 12.49
N TYR A 486 -16.39 12.65 11.89
CA TYR A 486 -15.93 12.13 10.61
C TYR A 486 -16.46 12.97 9.44
N THR A 487 -15.61 13.20 8.44
CA THR A 487 -15.93 13.81 7.16
C THR A 487 -16.24 12.75 6.11
N CYS A 488 -16.82 13.18 5.00
CA CYS A 488 -16.80 12.37 3.78
C CYS A 488 -15.35 12.13 3.31
N PRO A 489 -15.07 11.00 2.64
CA PRO A 489 -13.75 10.71 2.12
C PRO A 489 -13.23 11.82 1.19
N ALA A 490 -12.18 12.53 1.61
CA ALA A 490 -11.51 13.52 0.78
C ALA A 490 -10.46 12.87 -0.15
N GLY A 491 -10.29 13.40 -1.36
CA GLY A 491 -9.31 12.89 -2.34
C GLY A 491 -9.73 11.61 -3.09
N LEU A 492 -10.90 11.06 -2.77
CA LEU A 492 -11.38 9.80 -3.32
C LEU A 492 -11.62 9.84 -4.84
N GLY A 493 -11.04 8.86 -5.54
CA GLY A 493 -11.35 8.57 -6.94
C GLY A 493 -10.79 9.58 -7.94
N ILE A 494 -9.89 10.48 -7.54
CA ILE A 494 -9.27 11.47 -8.43
C ILE A 494 -7.93 10.95 -8.95
N THR A 495 -7.75 10.92 -10.26
CA THR A 495 -6.49 10.50 -10.89
C THR A 495 -5.58 11.71 -11.03
N LEU A 496 -4.45 11.70 -10.29
CA LEU A 496 -3.47 12.79 -10.29
C LEU A 496 -2.34 12.58 -11.29
N HIS A 497 -2.05 11.32 -11.65
CA HIS A 497 -0.90 10.97 -12.46
C HIS A 497 -1.29 10.18 -13.71
N THR A 498 -0.55 10.41 -14.78
CA THR A 498 -0.56 9.58 -15.98
C THR A 498 0.68 8.69 -15.98
N ILE A 499 0.54 7.51 -16.54
CA ILE A 499 1.60 6.53 -16.69
C ILE A 499 1.82 6.27 -18.18
N GLY A 500 3.08 5.98 -18.53
CA GLY A 500 3.49 5.83 -19.92
C GLY A 500 3.98 7.13 -20.57
N SER A 501 4.40 7.03 -21.81
CA SER A 501 5.04 8.14 -22.54
C SER A 501 4.05 8.93 -23.40
N PRO A 502 4.30 10.23 -23.63
CA PRO A 502 3.57 11.00 -24.64
C PRO A 502 3.78 10.39 -26.03
N ARG A 503 2.96 10.80 -27.00
CA ARG A 503 3.21 10.46 -28.41
C ARG A 503 4.57 11.02 -28.82
N GLN A 504 5.41 10.14 -29.37
CA GLN A 504 6.70 10.49 -29.93
C GLN A 504 6.74 10.03 -31.39
N ILE A 505 7.21 10.91 -32.26
CA ILE A 505 7.43 10.61 -33.67
C ILE A 505 8.92 10.75 -33.94
N GLN A 506 9.53 9.71 -34.48
CA GLN A 506 10.92 9.67 -34.85
C GLN A 506 11.06 9.33 -36.33
N MET A 507 11.99 10.00 -36.99
CA MET A 507 12.40 9.66 -38.35
C MET A 507 13.88 9.36 -38.33
N SER A 508 14.29 8.30 -39.00
CA SER A 508 15.70 7.99 -39.19
C SER A 508 16.00 7.72 -40.66
N LEU A 509 17.19 8.11 -41.08
CA LEU A 509 17.73 7.79 -42.39
C LEU A 509 19.15 7.27 -42.19
N HIS A 510 19.39 6.04 -42.62
CA HIS A 510 20.67 5.38 -42.52
C HIS A 510 21.10 4.88 -43.88
N TYR A 511 22.38 5.06 -44.21
CA TYR A 511 22.99 4.54 -45.42
C TYR A 511 24.03 3.50 -45.03
N ASP A 512 23.79 2.26 -45.45
CA ASP A 512 24.70 1.13 -45.29
C ASP A 512 25.53 1.00 -46.58
N PHE A 513 26.86 1.13 -46.47
CA PHE A 513 27.80 1.02 -47.60
C PHE A 513 28.15 -0.42 -47.94
#